data_AF-A0A6B9G7N9-F1
#
_entry.id   AF-A0A6B9G7N9-F1
#
_cell.length_a   1.000
_cell.length_b   1.000
_cell.length_c   1.000
_cell.angle_alpha   90.00
_cell.angle_beta   90.00
_cell.angle_gamma   90.00
#
_symmetry.space_group_name_H-M   'P 1'
#
loop_
_entity.id
_entity.type
_entity.pdbx_description
1 polymer ?
#
loop_
_entity_poly.entity_id
_entity_poly.type
_entity_poly.pdbx_seq_one_letter_code
_entity_poly.pdbx_strand_id
1 'polypeptide(L)'
;MDMVKLVRRSVKTVLFMALFCLFARLIDASQFISLDTANKFSTWFHGSANQENYDDLWFFTDVMLSLLSSVVAYNVLIRLFRKFIKRIPERMSQH
;
A
#
# COMPACT_ATOMS: atom_id res chain seq x y z
N MET A 1 -3.50 -21.34 21.42
CA MET A 1 -3.59 -20.66 20.10
C MET A 1 -3.18 -21.66 19.04
N ASP A 2 -4.09 -22.06 18.15
CA ASP A 2 -3.79 -23.05 17.11
C ASP A 2 -2.73 -22.52 16.14
N MET A 3 -1.64 -23.28 15.91
CA MET A 3 -0.60 -22.91 14.93
C MET A 3 -1.19 -22.50 13.58
N VAL A 4 -2.24 -23.18 13.14
CA VAL A 4 -2.93 -22.91 11.87
C VAL A 4 -3.50 -21.49 11.81
N LYS A 5 -4.07 -20.98 12.91
CA LYS A 5 -4.60 -19.60 12.97
C LYS A 5 -3.46 -18.57 12.92
N LEU A 6 -2.32 -18.91 13.54
CA LEU A 6 -1.13 -18.07 13.56
C LEU A 6 -0.50 -17.99 12.18
N VAL A 7 -0.25 -19.12 11.52
CA VAL A 7 0.25 -19.20 10.14
C VAL A 7 -0.65 -18.42 9.18
N ARG A 8 -1.98 -18.59 9.28
CA ARG A 8 -2.94 -17.91 8.40
C ARG A 8 -2.96 -16.39 8.62
N ARG A 9 -2.68 -15.92 9.84
CA ARG A 9 -2.50 -14.49 10.13
C ARG A 9 -1.15 -14.00 9.59
N SER A 10 -0.07 -14.74 9.80
CA SER A 10 1.26 -14.39 9.30
C SER A 10 1.30 -14.26 7.78
N VAL A 11 0.73 -15.21 7.03
CA VAL A 11 0.65 -15.14 5.56
C VAL A 11 -0.09 -13.89 5.09
N LYS A 12 -1.16 -13.50 5.79
CA LYS A 12 -1.91 -12.27 5.49
C LYS A 12 -1.06 -11.03 5.72
N THR A 13 -0.32 -10.98 6.83
CA THR A 13 0.57 -9.87 7.15
C THR A 13 1.72 -9.78 6.15
N VAL A 14 2.34 -10.91 5.80
CA VAL A 14 3.42 -10.96 4.80
C VAL A 14 2.91 -10.51 3.42
N LEU A 15 1.71 -10.94 3.01
CA LEU A 15 1.11 -10.48 1.76
C LEU A 15 0.88 -8.97 1.75
N PHE A 16 0.36 -8.41 2.85
CA PHE A 16 0.18 -6.97 2.98
C PHE A 16 1.51 -6.22 2.94
N MET A 17 2.53 -6.73 3.64
CA MET A 17 3.87 -6.15 3.67
C MET A 17 4.51 -6.17 2.27
N ALA A 18 4.36 -7.28 1.54
CA ALA A 18 4.87 -7.41 0.18
C ALA A 18 4.19 -6.42 -0.78
N LEU A 19 2.87 -6.25 -0.69
CA LEU A 19 2.13 -5.26 -1.46
C LEU A 19 2.58 -3.84 -1.11
N PHE A 20 2.76 -3.54 0.18
CA PHE A 20 3.24 -2.24 0.63
C PHE A 20 4.63 -1.93 0.06
N CYS A 21 5.58 -2.86 0.16
CA CYS A 21 6.92 -2.69 -0.41
C CYS A 21 6.90 -2.55 -1.94
N LEU A 22 5.99 -3.25 -2.62
CA LEU A 22 5.82 -3.14 -4.07
C LEU A 22 5.33 -1.74 -4.46
N PHE A 23 4.30 -1.22 -3.79
CA PHE A 23 3.81 0.14 -4.04
C PHE A 23 4.83 1.20 -3.63
N ALA A 24 5.54 1.02 -2.51
CA ALA A 24 6.60 1.94 -2.10
C ALA A 24 7.76 2.03 -3.10
N ARG A 25 7.92 1.04 -3.99
CA ARG A 25 8.87 1.11 -5.11
C ARG A 25 8.28 1.68 -6.40
N LEU A 26 6.97 1.64 -6.56
CA LEU A 26 6.28 2.10 -7.77
C LEU A 26 5.83 3.56 -7.67
N ILE A 27 5.58 4.02 -6.45
CA ILE A 27 5.10 5.36 -6.18
C ILE A 27 6.32 6.24 -5.91
N ASP A 28 6.44 7.28 -6.72
CA ASP A 28 7.46 8.30 -6.63
C ASP A 28 6.75 9.66 -6.70
N ALA A 29 6.48 10.25 -5.54
CA ALA A 29 5.77 11.51 -5.40
C ALA A 29 6.54 12.67 -6.02
N SER A 30 7.86 12.55 -6.19
CA SER A 30 8.69 13.59 -6.82
C SER A 30 8.32 13.79 -8.30
N GLN A 31 7.74 12.78 -8.95
CA GLN A 31 7.27 12.87 -10.34
C GLN A 31 6.00 13.71 -10.50
N PHE A 32 5.20 13.86 -9.43
CA PHE A 32 3.87 14.48 -9.51
C PHE A 32 3.75 15.76 -8.66
N ILE A 33 4.53 15.89 -7.58
CA ILE A 33 4.55 17.07 -6.71
C ILE A 33 5.71 17.97 -7.10
N SER A 34 5.41 19.15 -7.63
CA SER A 34 6.41 20.16 -7.94
C SER A 34 7.15 20.66 -6.70
N LEU A 35 8.42 21.04 -6.87
CA LEU A 35 9.25 21.70 -5.85
C LEU A 35 8.57 22.94 -5.23
N ASP A 36 7.80 23.70 -6.02
CA ASP A 36 7.08 24.88 -5.53
C ASP A 36 5.98 24.51 -4.52
N THR A 37 5.31 23.38 -4.74
CA THR A 37 4.31 22.84 -3.81
C THR A 37 4.97 22.34 -2.52
N ALA A 38 6.12 21.65 -2.64
CA ALA A 38 6.91 21.21 -1.49
C ALA A 38 7.42 22.40 -0.65
N ASN A 39 7.88 23.48 -1.30
CA ASN A 39 8.31 24.71 -0.64
C ASN A 39 7.20 25.37 0.17
N LYS A 40 6.00 25.48 -0.41
CA LYS A 40 4.82 26.05 0.27
C LYS A 40 4.40 25.21 1.47
N PHE A 41 4.42 23.88 1.33
CA PHE A 41 4.13 22.96 2.43
C PHE A 41 5.17 23.07 3.55
N SER A 42 6.46 23.04 3.22
CA SER A 42 7.54 23.17 4.21
C SER A 42 7.47 24.50 4.96
N THR A 43 7.20 25.60 4.26
CA THR A 43 7.07 26.93 4.89
C THR A 43 5.88 26.96 5.85
N TRP A 44 4.76 26.32 5.50
CA TRP A 44 3.58 26.22 6.35
C TRP A 44 3.77 25.28 7.55
N PHE A 45 4.44 24.14 7.35
CA PHE A 45 4.56 23.07 8.35
C PHE A 45 5.73 23.29 9.32
N HIS A 46 6.88 23.76 8.83
CA HIS A 46 8.10 23.94 9.61
C HIS A 46 8.48 25.41 9.85
N GLY A 47 7.72 26.38 9.30
CA GLY A 47 8.02 27.81 9.43
C GLY A 47 9.27 28.28 8.68
N SER A 48 10.00 27.36 8.04
CA SER A 48 11.17 27.63 7.19
C SER A 48 11.27 26.59 6.07
N ALA A 49 11.68 27.04 4.89
CA ALA A 49 11.89 26.22 3.71
C ALA A 49 13.39 25.89 3.64
N ASN A 50 13.77 24.68 4.05
CA ASN A 50 15.15 24.20 3.99
C ASN A 50 15.18 22.87 3.24
N GLN A 51 16.31 22.57 2.59
CA GLN A 51 16.40 21.48 1.61
C GLN A 51 16.04 20.09 2.16
N GLU A 52 16.25 19.86 3.45
CA GLU A 52 15.81 18.65 4.19
C GLU A 52 14.29 18.53 4.33
N ASN A 53 13.56 19.64 4.47
CA ASN A 53 12.11 19.61 4.70
C ASN A 53 11.29 19.36 3.41
N TYR A 54 11.91 19.47 2.23
CA TYR A 54 11.22 19.19 0.96
C TYR A 54 11.00 17.70 0.73
N ASP A 55 11.97 16.89 1.16
CA ASP A 55 11.91 15.43 1.05
C ASP A 55 10.85 14.83 1.97
N ASP A 56 10.53 15.50 3.09
CA ASP A 56 9.49 15.04 4.02
C ASP A 56 8.12 14.98 3.34
N LEU A 57 7.75 15.97 2.52
CA LEU A 57 6.45 15.95 1.83
C LEU A 57 6.35 14.78 0.85
N TRP A 58 7.40 14.56 0.06
CA TRP A 58 7.44 13.46 -0.89
C TRP A 58 7.44 12.12 -0.17
N PHE A 59 8.22 11.98 0.91
CA PHE A 59 8.26 10.78 1.75
C PHE A 59 6.90 10.48 2.37
N PHE A 60 6.25 11.46 3.01
CA PHE A 60 4.92 11.27 3.60
C PHE A 60 3.88 10.90 2.54
N THR A 61 3.95 11.52 1.37
CA THR A 61 3.03 11.25 0.27
C THR A 61 3.23 9.83 -0.27
N ASP A 62 4.48 9.40 -0.48
CA ASP A 62 4.82 8.05 -0.93
C ASP A 62 4.37 6.98 0.06
N VAL A 63 4.64 7.19 1.35
CA VAL A 63 4.22 6.26 2.41
C VAL A 63 2.70 6.17 2.48
N MET A 64 1.99 7.30 2.47
CA MET A 64 0.52 7.33 2.53
C MET A 64 -0.12 6.68 1.30
N LEU A 65 0.35 7.03 0.10
CA LEU A 65 -0.15 6.44 -1.15
C LEU A 65 0.14 4.95 -1.22
N SER A 66 1.31 4.51 -0.78
CA SER A 66 1.68 3.08 -0.75
C SER A 66 0.82 2.30 0.24
N LEU A 67 0.52 2.90 1.39
CA LEU A 67 -0.32 2.28 2.40
C LEU A 67 -1.78 2.17 1.93
N LEU A 68 -2.33 3.24 1.35
CA LEU A 68 -3.67 3.23 0.75
C LEU A 68 -3.78 2.22 -0.39
N SER A 69 -2.81 2.23 -1.32
CA SER A 69 -2.77 1.31 -2.46
C SER A 69 -2.67 -0.14 -2.01
N SER A 70 -1.84 -0.42 -1.01
CA SER A 70 -1.71 -1.76 -0.43
C SER A 70 -3.01 -2.23 0.23
N VAL A 71 -3.71 -1.38 0.98
CA VAL A 71 -5.00 -1.71 1.60
C VAL A 71 -6.06 -2.03 0.54
N VAL A 72 -6.14 -1.23 -0.52
CA VAL A 72 -7.09 -1.47 -1.62
C VAL A 72 -6.74 -2.78 -2.35
N ALA A 73 -5.49 -2.95 -2.76
CA ALA A 73 -5.02 -4.14 -3.47
C ALA A 73 -5.22 -5.42 -2.64
N TYR A 74 -4.89 -5.39 -1.36
CA TYR A 74 -5.10 -6.50 -0.44
C TYR A 74 -6.58 -6.91 -0.34
N ASN A 75 -7.48 -5.92 -0.20
CA ASN A 75 -8.92 -6.17 -0.18
C ASN A 75 -9.44 -6.75 -1.50
N VAL A 76 -8.97 -6.22 -2.63
CA VAL A 76 -9.30 -6.73 -3.97
C VAL A 76 -8.83 -8.17 -4.13
N LEU A 77 -7.58 -8.47 -3.79
CA LEU A 77 -7.03 -9.82 -3.86
C LEU A 77 -7.83 -10.79 -3.00
N ILE A 78 -8.13 -10.45 -1.74
CA ILE A 78 -8.94 -11.32 -0.88
C ILE A 78 -10.33 -11.57 -1.46
N ARG A 79 -11.00 -10.53 -2.00
CA ARG A 79 -12.32 -10.68 -2.63
C ARG A 79 -12.23 -11.59 -3.86
N LEU A 80 -11.22 -11.41 -4.70
CA LEU A 80 -10.97 -12.25 -5.87
C LEU A 80 -10.69 -13.70 -5.45
N PHE A 81 -9.76 -13.94 -4.53
CA PHE A 81 -9.46 -15.29 -4.02
C PHE A 81 -10.70 -15.98 -3.48
N ARG A 82 -11.54 -15.29 -2.69
CA ARG A 82 -12.82 -15.85 -2.21
C ARG A 82 -13.77 -16.18 -3.35
N LYS A 83 -13.86 -15.32 -4.37
CA LYS A 83 -14.71 -15.53 -5.55
C LYS A 83 -14.23 -16.72 -6.39
N PHE A 84 -12.91 -16.87 -6.57
CA PHE A 84 -12.33 -18.01 -7.27
C PHE A 84 -12.51 -19.32 -6.50
N ILE A 85 -12.25 -19.34 -5.19
CA ILE A 85 -12.47 -20.53 -4.36
C ILE A 85 -13.94 -20.97 -4.37
N LYS A 86 -14.90 -20.03 -4.39
CA LYS A 86 -16.33 -20.36 -4.54
C LYS A 86 -16.71 -20.91 -5.92
N ARG A 87 -15.98 -20.55 -6.98
CA ARG A 87 -16.25 -21.04 -8.35
C ARG A 87 -15.62 -22.40 -8.67
N ILE A 88 -14.62 -22.83 -7.90
CA ILE A 88 -13.98 -24.15 -8.06
C ILE A 88 -14.96 -25.32 -7.84
N PRO A 89 -15.85 -25.33 -6.83
CA PRO A 89 -16.80 -26.44 -6.68
C PRO A 89 -17.85 -26.53 -7.79
N GLU A 90 -18.28 -25.41 -8.40
CA GLU A 90 -19.31 -25.44 -9.44
C GLU A 90 -18.83 -26.09 -10.74
N ARG A 91 -17.54 -25.93 -11.11
CA ARG A 91 -16.98 -26.58 -12.31
C ARG A 91 -16.73 -28.08 -12.15
N MET A 92 -16.61 -28.60 -10.94
CA MET A 92 -16.39 -30.05 -10.70
C MET A 92 -17.68 -30.86 -10.56
N SER A 93 -18.85 -30.23 -10.44
CA SER A 93 -20.14 -30.95 -10.43
C SER A 93 -20.80 -31.07 -11.82
N GLN A 94 -20.20 -30.47 -12.85
CA GLN A 94 -20.70 -30.50 -14.23
C GLN A 94 -19.88 -31.41 -15.16
N HIS A 95 -18.98 -32.24 -14.61
CA HIS A 95 -18.21 -33.22 -15.38
C HIS A 95 -18.36 -34.63 -14.83
#